data_AF-A0A2V6LUA7-F1
#
_entry.id   AF-A0A2V6LUA7-F1
#
_cell.length_a   1.000
_cell.length_b   1.000
_cell.length_c   1.000
_cell.angle_alpha   90.00
_cell.angle_beta   90.00
_cell.angle_gamma   90.00
#
_symmetry.space_group_name_H-M   'P 1'
#
loop_
_entity.id
_entity.type
_entity.pdbx_description
1 polymer ?
#
loop_
_entity_poly.entity_id
_entity_poly.type
_entity_poly.pdbx_seq_one_letter_code
_entity_poly.pdbx_strand_id
1 'polypeptide(L)'
;MKSGLIIVRLFIAISVACFLTAATSLFAESHPHPPIQRLPQVTTTSPQNTPTQQVSTVDISAGIKRHIASTRKQSSDKRFHINYQGKNLALDLIKIHDEQLSSLGGGKYFACVDMKATDGTVYDIDFFMAGQPGSMKVTETSVHKVNGKPLYNWKEENGVWKKVRVS
;
A
#
# COMPACT_ATOMS: atom_id res chain seq x y z
N MET A 1 76.62 -6.12 -27.73
CA MET A 1 75.23 -6.25 -28.25
C MET A 1 74.36 -6.79 -27.11
N LYS A 2 73.15 -6.22 -26.97
CA LYS A 2 72.11 -6.46 -25.93
C LYS A 2 72.29 -5.62 -24.65
N SER A 3 71.63 -4.46 -24.48
CA SER A 3 70.21 -4.21 -24.11
C SER A 3 69.89 -4.71 -22.69
N GLY A 4 69.30 -3.97 -21.76
CA GLY A 4 68.64 -2.67 -21.84
C GLY A 4 68.23 -2.17 -20.44
N LEU A 5 67.79 -0.92 -20.44
CA LEU A 5 67.27 -0.11 -19.34
C LEU A 5 66.05 -0.79 -18.67
N ILE A 6 66.15 -1.17 -17.40
CA ILE A 6 64.99 -1.67 -16.62
C ILE A 6 64.29 -0.46 -16.00
N ILE A 7 63.13 -0.14 -16.57
CA ILE A 7 62.20 0.90 -16.17
C ILE A 7 61.52 0.49 -14.86
N VAL A 8 61.61 1.37 -13.86
CA VAL A 8 60.80 1.38 -12.64
C VAL A 8 59.34 1.62 -13.01
N ARG A 9 58.43 0.75 -12.60
CA ARG A 9 56.99 1.07 -12.47
C ARG A 9 56.43 0.48 -11.18
N LEU A 10 56.33 1.36 -10.18
CA LEU A 10 55.63 1.15 -8.93
C LEU A 10 54.12 1.17 -9.23
N PHE A 11 53.45 0.02 -9.14
CA PHE A 11 51.99 -0.06 -9.23
C PHE A 11 51.41 0.15 -7.83
N ILE A 12 50.94 1.37 -7.53
CA ILE A 12 50.10 1.64 -6.37
C ILE A 12 48.67 1.26 -6.76
N ALA A 13 48.23 0.08 -6.35
CA ALA A 13 46.83 -0.32 -6.44
C ALA A 13 46.04 0.37 -5.33
N ILE A 14 45.34 1.46 -5.66
CA ILE A 14 44.33 2.06 -4.77
C ILE A 14 43.05 1.26 -4.94
N SER A 15 42.82 0.27 -4.08
CA SER A 15 41.53 -0.40 -3.98
C SER A 15 40.53 0.53 -3.31
N VAL A 16 39.72 1.22 -4.10
CA VAL A 16 38.53 1.93 -3.61
C VAL A 16 37.46 0.89 -3.29
N ALA A 17 37.37 0.49 -2.03
CA ALA A 17 36.26 -0.30 -1.53
C ALA A 17 35.01 0.60 -1.45
N CYS A 18 34.21 0.61 -2.53
CA CYS A 18 32.86 1.16 -2.51
C CYS A 18 31.97 0.27 -1.64
N PHE A 19 31.87 0.58 -0.34
CA PHE A 19 30.81 0.06 0.52
C PHE A 19 29.48 0.71 0.11
N LEU A 20 28.79 0.13 -0.87
CA LEU A 20 27.38 0.40 -1.12
C LEU A 20 26.59 -0.16 0.06
N THR A 21 26.43 0.65 1.11
CA THR A 21 25.47 0.35 2.17
C THR A 21 24.08 0.47 1.55
N ALA A 22 23.39 -0.66 1.41
CA ALA A 22 21.99 -0.65 1.07
C ALA A 22 21.24 0.01 2.24
N ALA A 23 20.93 1.30 2.10
CA ALA A 23 20.05 2.00 3.01
C ALA A 23 18.69 1.31 2.94
N THR A 24 18.37 0.50 3.96
CA THR A 24 17.03 -0.05 4.13
C THR A 24 16.11 1.13 4.44
N SER A 25 15.41 1.60 3.43
CA SER A 25 14.35 2.61 3.51
C SER A 25 13.30 2.19 4.54
N LEU A 26 13.41 2.70 5.77
CA LEU A 26 12.40 2.63 6.82
C LEU A 26 11.45 3.83 6.72
N PHE A 27 10.95 4.14 5.52
CA PHE A 27 10.12 5.32 5.31
C PHE A 27 8.65 5.02 5.62
N ALA A 28 7.96 6.03 6.15
CA ALA A 28 6.52 5.99 6.28
C ALA A 28 5.89 6.11 4.89
N GLU A 29 4.91 5.27 4.61
CA GLU A 29 4.25 5.08 3.31
C GLU A 29 2.86 5.73 3.33
N SER A 30 2.32 6.07 2.16
CA SER A 30 0.95 6.61 2.07
C SER A 30 -0.13 5.54 2.23
N HIS A 31 0.18 4.26 2.05
CA HIS A 31 -0.80 3.17 2.18
C HIS A 31 -0.13 1.82 2.48
N PRO A 32 -0.86 0.83 3.04
CA PRO A 32 -0.41 -0.54 3.16
C PRO A 32 -0.20 -1.21 1.80
N HIS A 33 0.89 -1.96 1.71
CA HIS A 33 1.24 -2.78 0.55
C HIS A 33 1.35 -4.26 0.91
N PRO A 34 1.37 -5.16 -0.10
CA PRO A 34 1.70 -6.55 0.13
C PRO A 34 3.05 -6.67 0.87
N PRO A 35 3.21 -7.63 1.79
CA PRO A 35 4.49 -7.86 2.46
C PRO A 35 5.58 -8.03 1.40
N ILE A 36 6.62 -7.19 1.45
CA ILE A 36 7.80 -7.44 0.63
C ILE A 36 8.47 -8.68 1.19
N GLN A 37 8.29 -9.83 0.52
CA GLN A 37 9.22 -10.93 0.71
C GLN A 37 10.61 -10.36 0.42
N ARG A 38 11.46 -10.31 1.44
CA ARG A 38 12.85 -9.87 1.32
C ARG A 38 13.58 -10.86 0.42
N LEU A 39 13.47 -10.71 -0.90
CA LEU A 39 14.10 -11.59 -1.88
C LEU A 39 15.39 -10.93 -2.39
N PRO A 40 16.52 -11.65 -2.46
CA PRO A 40 17.55 -11.33 -3.46
C PRO A 40 16.90 -11.52 -4.84
N GLN A 41 17.07 -10.55 -5.74
CA GLN A 41 16.58 -10.67 -7.12
C GLN A 41 17.16 -11.91 -7.80
N VAL A 42 16.38 -12.98 -7.98
CA VAL A 42 16.63 -14.02 -9.00
C VAL A 42 15.32 -14.57 -9.52
N THR A 43 15.17 -14.51 -10.83
CA THR A 43 14.17 -15.16 -11.68
C THR A 43 14.28 -16.69 -11.56
N THR A 44 13.24 -17.41 -11.14
CA THR A 44 12.93 -18.77 -11.65
C THR A 44 11.60 -19.31 -11.14
N THR A 45 10.83 -19.83 -12.08
CA THR A 45 9.63 -20.63 -11.96
C THR A 45 9.86 -21.87 -11.06
N SER A 46 9.00 -22.11 -10.07
CA SER A 46 8.76 -23.46 -9.51
C SER A 46 7.39 -23.54 -8.83
N PRO A 47 6.70 -24.71 -8.90
CA PRO A 47 5.27 -24.82 -8.64
C PRO A 47 5.00 -25.23 -7.18
N GLN A 48 4.46 -24.30 -6.38
CA GLN A 48 4.01 -24.60 -5.01
C GLN A 48 2.49 -24.73 -4.99
N ASN A 49 2.02 -25.97 -4.88
CA ASN A 49 0.62 -26.33 -4.72
C ASN A 49 0.05 -25.83 -3.39
N THR A 50 -0.71 -24.73 -3.41
CA THR A 50 -1.93 -24.50 -2.63
C THR A 50 -2.73 -23.43 -3.39
N PRO A 51 -4.00 -23.64 -3.76
CA PRO A 51 -4.77 -22.64 -4.50
C PRO A 51 -5.23 -21.52 -3.55
N THR A 52 -4.31 -20.70 -3.04
CA THR A 52 -4.66 -19.34 -2.66
C THR A 52 -4.85 -18.59 -3.96
N GLN A 53 -6.09 -18.54 -4.45
CA GLN A 53 -6.48 -17.73 -5.60
C GLN A 53 -5.91 -16.33 -5.36
N GLN A 54 -4.90 -15.95 -6.15
CA GLN A 54 -4.30 -14.63 -6.08
C GLN A 54 -5.40 -13.62 -6.41
N VAL A 55 -5.90 -12.94 -5.38
CA VAL A 55 -7.00 -11.99 -5.52
C VAL A 55 -6.51 -10.81 -6.33
N SER A 56 -7.21 -10.53 -7.44
CA SER A 56 -6.85 -9.42 -8.32
C SER A 56 -7.28 -8.08 -7.71
N THR A 57 -6.63 -6.99 -8.12
CA THR A 57 -7.09 -5.62 -7.78
C THR A 57 -8.51 -5.38 -8.29
N VAL A 58 -8.92 -6.03 -9.38
CA VAL A 58 -10.30 -6.02 -9.90
C VAL A 58 -11.28 -6.58 -8.87
N ASP A 59 -10.95 -7.70 -8.23
CA ASP A 59 -11.78 -8.31 -7.18
C ASP A 59 -11.91 -7.41 -5.96
N ILE A 60 -10.81 -6.76 -5.55
CA ILE A 60 -10.79 -5.80 -4.43
C ILE A 60 -11.66 -4.58 -4.78
N SER A 61 -11.48 -4.01 -5.97
CA SER A 61 -12.28 -2.89 -6.49
C SER A 61 -13.78 -3.23 -6.53
N ALA A 62 -14.13 -4.43 -7.01
CA ALA A 62 -15.50 -4.91 -7.03
C ALA A 62 -16.06 -5.11 -5.61
N GLY A 63 -15.24 -5.62 -4.68
CA GLY A 63 -15.55 -5.77 -3.27
C GLY A 63 -15.95 -4.43 -2.63
N ILE A 64 -15.10 -3.42 -2.78
CA ILE A 64 -15.36 -2.10 -2.19
C ILE A 64 -16.54 -1.37 -2.85
N LYS A 65 -16.68 -1.45 -4.19
CA LYS A 65 -17.86 -0.91 -4.90
C LYS A 65 -19.16 -1.52 -4.41
N ARG A 66 -19.20 -2.85 -4.24
CA ARG A 66 -20.36 -3.55 -3.69
C ARG A 66 -20.69 -3.12 -2.27
N HIS A 67 -19.67 -3.00 -1.41
CA HIS A 67 -19.87 -2.55 -0.04
C HIS A 67 -20.50 -1.16 -0.01
N ILE A 68 -19.89 -0.17 -0.69
CA ILE A 68 -20.39 1.22 -0.75
C ILE A 68 -21.82 1.25 -1.33
N ALA A 69 -22.08 0.52 -2.41
CA ALA A 69 -23.43 0.48 -3.00
C ALA A 69 -24.46 -0.12 -2.04
N SER A 70 -24.10 -1.16 -1.28
CA SER A 70 -25.00 -1.81 -0.32
C SER A 70 -25.34 -0.91 0.87
N THR A 71 -24.35 -0.23 1.45
CA THR A 71 -24.56 0.68 2.58
C THR A 71 -25.34 1.93 2.16
N ARG A 72 -25.08 2.48 0.97
CA ARG A 72 -25.89 3.55 0.38
C ARG A 72 -27.35 3.13 0.17
N LYS A 73 -27.61 1.92 -0.28
CA LYS A 73 -29.00 1.44 -0.44
C LYS A 73 -29.76 1.41 0.89
N GLN A 74 -29.05 1.09 1.97
CA GLN A 74 -29.58 1.01 3.34
C GLN A 74 -29.76 2.38 4.00
N SER A 75 -29.02 3.41 3.56
CA SER A 75 -29.22 4.76 4.10
C SER A 75 -30.45 5.44 3.49
N SER A 76 -31.06 6.35 4.26
CA SER A 76 -32.22 7.14 3.84
C SER A 76 -31.88 8.15 2.74
N ASP A 77 -30.68 8.73 2.80
CA ASP A 77 -30.18 9.76 1.89
C ASP A 77 -29.37 9.22 0.69
N LYS A 78 -29.22 7.89 0.61
CA LYS A 78 -28.45 7.19 -0.42
C LYS A 78 -26.95 7.54 -0.45
N ARG A 79 -26.37 7.88 0.70
CA ARG A 79 -24.95 8.21 0.91
C ARG A 79 -24.22 7.16 1.76
N PHE A 80 -22.90 7.12 1.65
CA PHE A 80 -22.05 6.32 2.51
C PHE A 80 -21.84 7.05 3.84
N HIS A 81 -22.00 6.36 4.96
CA HIS A 81 -21.85 6.97 6.29
C HIS A 81 -20.65 6.44 7.06
N ILE A 82 -19.90 7.34 7.67
CA ILE A 82 -18.78 7.02 8.57
C ILE A 82 -18.74 8.02 9.72
N ASN A 83 -18.41 7.55 10.93
CA ASN A 83 -18.12 8.45 12.04
C ASN A 83 -16.69 8.97 11.95
N TYR A 84 -16.52 10.29 12.02
CA TYR A 84 -15.23 10.94 12.11
C TYR A 84 -15.30 12.12 13.06
N GLN A 85 -14.43 12.13 14.08
CA GLN A 85 -14.38 13.17 15.11
C GLN A 85 -15.76 13.48 15.74
N GLY A 86 -16.54 12.44 16.02
CA GLY A 86 -17.88 12.58 16.60
C GLY A 86 -18.97 13.02 15.62
N LYS A 87 -18.63 13.25 14.34
CA LYS A 87 -19.58 13.60 13.29
C LYS A 87 -19.92 12.39 12.43
N ASN A 88 -21.19 12.21 12.11
CA ASN A 88 -21.62 11.25 11.09
C ASN A 88 -21.49 11.90 9.71
N LEU A 89 -20.41 11.60 8.99
CA LEU A 89 -20.20 12.12 7.64
C LEU A 89 -21.09 11.36 6.66
N ALA A 90 -21.75 12.09 5.75
CA ALA A 90 -22.52 11.52 4.66
C ALA A 90 -21.79 11.79 3.33
N LEU A 91 -21.37 10.74 2.63
CA LEU A 91 -20.35 10.82 1.59
C LEU A 91 -20.80 10.21 0.26
N ASP A 92 -20.42 10.85 -0.84
CA ASP A 92 -20.52 10.30 -2.21
C ASP A 92 -19.18 9.78 -2.67
N LEU A 93 -19.19 8.63 -3.34
CA LEU A 93 -18.01 8.09 -4.00
C LEU A 93 -17.57 9.00 -5.16
N ILE A 94 -16.31 9.42 -5.16
CA ILE A 94 -15.66 10.09 -6.30
C ILE A 94 -14.86 9.05 -7.11
N LYS A 95 -13.87 8.42 -6.47
CA LYS A 95 -12.87 7.59 -7.15
C LYS A 95 -12.31 6.52 -6.22
N ILE A 96 -12.09 5.32 -6.73
CA ILE A 96 -11.24 4.31 -6.09
C ILE A 96 -9.84 4.43 -6.67
N HIS A 97 -8.82 4.46 -5.82
CA HIS A 97 -7.44 4.49 -6.25
C HIS A 97 -6.96 3.08 -6.58
N ASP A 98 -6.97 2.72 -7.86
CA ASP A 98 -6.54 1.40 -8.31
C ASP A 98 -5.08 1.11 -7.92
N GLU A 99 -4.24 2.15 -7.89
CA GLU A 99 -2.85 2.12 -7.43
C GLU A 99 -2.68 1.87 -5.92
N GLN A 100 -3.75 2.07 -5.14
CA GLN A 100 -3.77 1.86 -3.68
C GLN A 100 -4.65 0.66 -3.29
N LEU A 101 -4.87 -0.28 -4.22
CA LEU A 101 -5.52 -1.57 -3.94
C LEU A 101 -4.46 -2.63 -3.63
N SER A 102 -4.48 -3.17 -2.41
CA SER A 102 -3.45 -4.09 -1.94
C SER A 102 -4.03 -5.35 -1.34
N SER A 103 -3.47 -6.51 -1.71
CA SER A 103 -3.64 -7.77 -0.98
C SER A 103 -2.58 -7.84 0.11
N LEU A 104 -3.01 -7.87 1.38
CA LEU A 104 -2.11 -7.86 2.54
C LEU A 104 -1.75 -9.28 3.02
N GLY A 105 -2.19 -10.31 2.29
CA GLY A 105 -2.05 -11.70 2.70
C GLY A 105 -3.11 -12.16 3.70
N GLY A 106 -3.24 -13.47 3.89
CA GLY A 106 -4.19 -14.06 4.86
C GLY A 106 -5.66 -13.70 4.62
N GLY A 107 -6.04 -13.45 3.36
CA GLY A 107 -7.39 -13.03 3.00
C GLY A 107 -7.75 -11.61 3.48
N LYS A 108 -6.75 -10.75 3.69
CA LYS A 108 -6.91 -9.33 4.05
C LYS A 108 -6.57 -8.44 2.87
N TYR A 109 -7.30 -7.34 2.73
CA TYR A 109 -7.17 -6.40 1.62
C TYR A 109 -7.28 -4.96 2.10
N PHE A 110 -6.73 -4.06 1.31
CA PHE A 110 -6.76 -2.63 1.53
C PHE A 110 -7.24 -1.89 0.27
N ALA A 111 -8.00 -0.82 0.46
CA ALA A 111 -8.37 0.12 -0.59
C ALA A 111 -8.43 1.56 -0.04
N CYS A 112 -7.93 2.52 -0.82
CA CYS A 112 -8.04 3.95 -0.54
C CYS A 112 -9.04 4.58 -1.53
N VAL A 113 -9.97 5.39 -1.05
CA VAL A 113 -11.12 5.85 -1.86
C VAL A 113 -11.44 7.31 -1.57
N ASP A 114 -11.46 8.12 -2.63
CA ASP A 114 -11.91 9.51 -2.59
C ASP A 114 -13.43 9.61 -2.47
N MET A 115 -13.87 10.41 -1.52
CA MET A 115 -15.26 10.58 -1.12
C MET A 115 -15.57 12.07 -0.90
N LYS A 116 -16.77 12.54 -1.27
CA LYS A 116 -17.18 13.95 -1.15
C LYS A 116 -18.32 14.12 -0.15
N ALA A 117 -18.18 15.06 0.79
CA ALA A 117 -19.29 15.53 1.62
C ALA A 117 -20.13 16.59 0.89
N THR A 118 -21.33 16.86 1.43
CA THR A 118 -22.27 17.85 0.88
C THR A 118 -21.75 19.28 0.94
N ASP A 119 -20.85 19.59 1.88
CA ASP A 119 -20.19 20.89 2.02
C ASP A 119 -19.01 21.08 1.04
N GLY A 120 -18.73 20.07 0.20
CA GLY A 120 -17.64 20.10 -0.76
C GLY A 120 -16.32 19.52 -0.25
N THR A 121 -16.20 19.21 1.04
CA THR A 121 -15.00 18.60 1.61
C THR A 121 -14.74 17.22 0.98
N VAL A 122 -13.50 17.00 0.55
CA VAL A 122 -13.04 15.71 0.03
C VAL A 122 -12.32 14.95 1.13
N TYR A 123 -12.71 13.70 1.31
CA TYR A 123 -12.12 12.77 2.25
C TYR A 123 -11.53 11.60 1.48
N ASP A 124 -10.29 11.23 1.79
CA ASP A 124 -9.71 9.98 1.33
C ASP A 124 -9.92 8.96 2.45
N ILE A 125 -10.68 7.89 2.18
CA ILE A 125 -11.08 6.89 3.18
C ILE A 125 -10.34 5.59 2.91
N ASP A 126 -9.61 5.14 3.93
CA ASP A 126 -9.00 3.81 3.96
C ASP A 126 -10.05 2.77 4.34
N PHE A 127 -10.08 1.66 3.60
CA PHE A 127 -10.91 0.50 3.85
C PHE A 127 -10.03 -0.74 4.02
N PHE A 128 -10.15 -1.39 5.18
CA PHE A 128 -9.65 -2.75 5.35
C PHE A 128 -10.78 -3.74 5.13
N MET A 129 -10.49 -4.82 4.41
CA MET A 129 -11.43 -5.88 4.11
C MET A 129 -10.84 -7.24 4.45
N ALA A 130 -11.71 -8.20 4.75
CA ALA A 130 -11.34 -9.59 4.93
C ALA A 130 -12.35 -10.54 4.29
N GLY A 131 -11.91 -11.74 3.93
CA GLY A 131 -12.74 -12.81 3.38
C GLY A 131 -12.23 -13.32 2.03
N GLN A 132 -13.06 -14.05 1.31
CA GLN A 132 -12.73 -14.54 -0.04
C GLN A 132 -13.18 -13.54 -1.11
N PRO A 133 -12.60 -13.56 -2.32
CA PRO A 133 -13.14 -12.86 -3.48
C PRO A 133 -14.65 -13.05 -3.63
N GLY A 134 -15.36 -11.98 -3.98
CA GLY A 134 -16.84 -11.99 -4.07
C GLY A 134 -17.59 -11.94 -2.74
N SER A 135 -16.97 -12.34 -1.63
CA SER A 135 -17.58 -12.34 -0.28
C SER A 135 -16.84 -11.49 0.76
N MET A 136 -15.88 -10.68 0.31
CA MET A 136 -15.14 -9.74 1.17
C MET A 136 -16.08 -8.83 1.96
N LYS A 137 -15.72 -8.58 3.22
CA LYS A 137 -16.40 -7.64 4.12
C LYS A 137 -15.44 -6.58 4.60
N VAL A 138 -15.90 -5.34 4.68
CA VAL A 138 -15.15 -4.25 5.33
C VAL A 138 -15.08 -4.53 6.83
N THR A 139 -13.87 -4.45 7.38
CA THR A 139 -13.56 -4.69 8.80
C THR A 139 -13.18 -3.42 9.54
N GLU A 140 -12.58 -2.46 8.84
CA GLU A 140 -12.20 -1.16 9.40
C GLU A 140 -12.31 -0.10 8.31
N THR A 141 -12.71 1.11 8.71
CA THR A 141 -12.61 2.31 7.90
C THR A 141 -11.95 3.44 8.69
N SER A 142 -11.18 4.28 8.00
CA SER A 142 -10.63 5.49 8.61
C SER A 142 -10.45 6.61 7.61
N VAL A 143 -10.63 7.85 8.05
CA VAL A 143 -10.29 9.03 7.26
C VAL A 143 -8.76 9.14 7.22
N HIS A 144 -8.20 9.05 6.02
CA HIS A 144 -6.76 9.16 5.77
C HIS A 144 -6.37 10.58 5.39
N LYS A 145 -7.13 11.23 4.49
CA LYS A 145 -6.89 12.62 4.09
C LYS A 145 -8.15 13.47 4.20
N VAL A 146 -7.95 14.77 4.44
CA VAL A 146 -8.98 15.80 4.34
C VAL A 146 -8.49 16.87 3.37
N ASN A 147 -9.20 17.10 2.27
CA ASN A 147 -8.83 18.02 1.19
C ASN A 147 -7.37 17.81 0.73
N GLY A 148 -7.01 16.54 0.52
CA GLY A 148 -5.66 16.14 0.07
C GLY A 148 -4.56 16.19 1.14
N LYS A 149 -4.83 16.69 2.35
CA LYS A 149 -3.86 16.71 3.45
C LYS A 149 -3.93 15.40 4.26
N PRO A 150 -2.85 14.63 4.36
CA PRO A 150 -2.83 13.40 5.14
C PRO A 150 -2.92 13.67 6.64
N LEU A 151 -3.62 12.78 7.35
CA LEU A 151 -3.75 12.78 8.82
C LEU A 151 -2.74 11.85 9.48
N TYR A 152 -2.31 10.81 8.77
CA TYR A 152 -1.31 9.85 9.18
C TYR A 152 -0.61 9.29 7.94
N ASN A 153 0.54 8.65 8.17
CA ASN A 153 1.16 7.74 7.21
C ASN A 153 1.04 6.30 7.75
N TRP A 154 1.42 5.34 6.93
CA TRP A 154 1.49 3.93 7.28
C TRP A 154 2.94 3.48 7.47
N LYS A 155 3.16 2.58 8.41
CA LYS A 155 4.46 1.93 8.60
C LYS A 155 4.25 0.45 8.88
N GLU A 156 4.94 -0.40 8.16
CA GLU A 156 4.95 -1.84 8.44
C GLU A 156 5.93 -2.13 9.58
N GLU A 157 5.46 -2.83 10.61
CA GLU A 157 6.26 -3.33 11.70
C GLU A 157 5.92 -4.80 11.95
N ASN A 158 6.85 -5.71 11.62
CA ASN A 158 6.70 -7.16 11.79
C ASN A 158 5.44 -7.74 11.09
N GLY A 159 5.18 -7.34 9.84
CA GLY A 159 4.00 -7.78 9.09
C GLY A 159 2.69 -7.12 9.52
N VAL A 160 2.74 -6.13 10.42
CA VAL A 160 1.57 -5.37 10.88
C VAL A 160 1.70 -3.92 10.47
N TRP A 161 0.73 -3.43 9.71
CA TRP A 161 0.64 -2.04 9.32
C TRP A 161 0.09 -1.18 10.47
N LYS A 162 0.81 -0.10 10.80
CA LYS A 162 0.45 0.84 11.85
C LYS A 162 0.36 2.26 11.30
N LYS A 163 -0.62 3.02 11.78
CA LYS A 163 -0.74 4.46 11.54
C LYS A 163 0.36 5.17 12.33
N VAL A 164 1.14 6.03 11.65
CA VAL A 164 2.18 6.87 12.25
C VAL A 164 1.91 8.33 11.90
N ARG A 165 2.47 9.27 12.69
CA ARG A 165 2.27 10.70 12.43
C ARG A 165 2.84 11.08 11.07
N VAL A 166 2.19 12.04 10.42
CA VAL A 166 2.77 12.74 9.28
C VAL A 166 3.96 13.55 9.79
N SER A 167 5.11 13.36 9.16
CA SER A 167 6.35 14.10 9.46
C SER A 167 6.34 15.50 8.86
#